data_AF-A0ABD3HR06-F1
#
_entry.id   AF-A0ABD3HR06-F1
#
_cell.length_a   1.000
_cell.length_b   1.000
_cell.length_c   1.000
_cell.angle_alpha   90.00
_cell.angle_beta   90.00
_cell.angle_gamma   90.00
#
_symmetry.space_group_name_H-M   'P 1'
#
loop_
_entity.id
_entity.type
_entity.pdbx_description
1 polymer ?
#
loop_
_entity_poly.entity_id
_entity_poly.type
_entity_poly.pdbx_seq_one_letter_code
_entity_poly.pdbx_strand_id
1 'polypeptide(L)'
;MLEDYLGSEGQRWSVGWEEWVLSGLVLDTGDVYALGDQDPIHNGKKMINPLDRSSHPLVLGDFHACLEHVQLVYKPYSHDNHGLNIDDVMRRDRQNWAGPQRICSRKVQECLMLLQSREDEHHERTLDIMSLCDTSLQIFPK
;
A
#
# COMPACT_ATOMS: atom_id res chain seq x y z
N MET A 1 -8.44 -14.42 -2.37
CA MET A 1 -9.79 -13.98 -2.80
C MET A 1 -10.05 -14.36 -4.26
N LEU A 2 -9.44 -13.75 -5.29
CA LEU A 2 -9.65 -14.22 -6.69
C LEU A 2 -9.17 -15.67 -6.88
N GLU A 3 -8.09 -16.06 -6.21
CA GLU A 3 -7.55 -17.42 -6.18
C GLU A 3 -8.54 -18.43 -5.58
N ASP A 4 -9.39 -18.04 -4.63
CA ASP A 4 -10.47 -18.90 -4.09
C ASP A 4 -11.63 -19.06 -5.08
N TYR A 5 -11.78 -18.11 -6.02
CA TYR A 5 -12.73 -18.21 -7.14
C TYR A 5 -12.16 -18.94 -8.36
N LEU A 6 -10.83 -19.00 -8.49
CA LEU A 6 -10.11 -19.57 -9.64
C LEU A 6 -9.43 -20.91 -9.33
N GLY A 7 -9.41 -21.33 -8.07
CA GLY A 7 -8.80 -22.58 -7.62
C GLY A 7 -9.52 -23.79 -8.21
N SER A 8 -8.74 -24.76 -8.70
CA SER A 8 -9.22 -26.03 -9.26
C SER A 8 -9.32 -27.16 -8.24
N GLU A 9 -8.97 -26.90 -6.98
CA GLU A 9 -8.98 -27.90 -5.91
C GLU A 9 -10.31 -27.87 -5.18
N GLY A 10 -11.06 -28.98 -5.22
CA GLY A 10 -12.36 -29.14 -4.55
C GLY A 10 -13.59 -28.83 -5.42
N GLN A 11 -14.74 -29.33 -4.97
CA GLN A 11 -16.03 -29.11 -5.61
C GLN A 11 -16.75 -27.93 -4.95
N ARG A 12 -17.10 -26.93 -5.76
CA ARG A 12 -17.91 -25.80 -5.29
C ARG A 12 -19.35 -26.24 -5.10
N TRP A 13 -19.94 -25.84 -3.97
CA TRP A 13 -21.34 -26.06 -3.67
C TRP A 13 -22.00 -24.75 -3.26
N SER A 14 -23.28 -24.64 -3.58
CA SER A 14 -24.13 -23.53 -3.13
C SER A 14 -25.46 -24.10 -2.68
N VAL A 15 -25.93 -23.68 -1.49
CA VAL A 15 -27.24 -24.04 -0.96
C VAL A 15 -28.03 -22.76 -0.68
N GLY A 16 -29.29 -22.75 -1.11
CA GLY A 16 -30.22 -21.69 -0.73
C GLY A 16 -30.65 -21.85 0.73
N TRP A 17 -30.61 -20.76 1.49
CA TRP A 17 -31.17 -20.69 2.83
C TRP A 17 -31.97 -19.40 2.97
N GLU A 18 -33.30 -19.52 2.94
CA GLU A 18 -34.20 -18.36 2.79
C GLU A 18 -33.87 -17.55 1.52
N GLU A 19 -33.59 -16.26 1.67
CA GLU A 19 -33.16 -15.36 0.59
C GLU A 19 -31.63 -15.34 0.40
N TRP A 20 -30.89 -16.14 1.17
CA TRP A 20 -29.43 -16.21 1.12
C TRP A 20 -28.95 -17.39 0.28
N VAL A 21 -27.79 -17.22 -0.35
CA VAL A 21 -27.05 -18.32 -0.97
C VAL A 21 -25.79 -18.55 -0.16
N LEU A 22 -25.75 -19.66 0.56
CA LEU A 22 -24.53 -20.10 1.23
C LEU A 22 -23.65 -20.81 0.19
N SER A 23 -22.41 -20.37 0.05
CA SER A 23 -21.45 -20.98 -0.87
C SER A 23 -20.26 -21.52 -0.11
N GLY A 24 -19.74 -22.65 -0.57
CA GLY A 24 -18.52 -23.23 -0.02
C GLY A 24 -17.76 -24.07 -1.02
N LEU A 25 -16.59 -24.51 -0.59
CA LEU A 25 -15.72 -25.43 -1.29
C LEU A 25 -15.62 -26.71 -0.47
N VAL A 26 -15.95 -27.86 -1.06
CA VAL A 26 -15.73 -29.17 -0.45
C VAL A 26 -14.46 -29.75 -1.05
N LEU A 27 -13.46 -30.04 -0.22
CA LEU A 27 -12.25 -30.73 -0.66
C LEU A 27 -12.47 -32.23 -0.75
N ASP A 28 -11.61 -32.94 -1.49
CA ASP A 28 -11.63 -34.41 -1.59
C ASP A 28 -11.43 -35.10 -0.22
N THR A 29 -10.87 -34.39 0.76
CA THR A 29 -10.74 -34.83 2.15
C THR A 29 -12.07 -34.85 2.92
N GLY A 30 -13.12 -34.24 2.37
CA GLY A 30 -14.41 -34.01 3.04
C GLY A 30 -14.46 -32.73 3.87
N ASP A 31 -13.38 -31.96 3.93
CA ASP A 31 -13.37 -30.65 4.60
C ASP A 31 -14.18 -29.62 3.81
N VAL A 32 -14.90 -28.76 4.53
CA VAL A 32 -15.74 -27.72 3.93
C VAL A 32 -15.24 -26.35 4.33
N TYR A 33 -14.89 -25.54 3.32
CA TYR A 33 -14.52 -24.14 3.50
C TYR A 33 -15.70 -23.26 3.10
N ALA A 34 -16.18 -22.46 4.04
CA ALA A 34 -17.16 -21.42 3.74
C ALA A 34 -16.48 -20.34 2.90
N LEU A 35 -16.98 -20.12 1.68
CA LEU A 35 -16.56 -19.01 0.83
C LEU A 35 -17.40 -17.79 1.25
N GLY A 36 -17.07 -17.24 2.41
CA GLY A 36 -17.69 -16.00 2.87
C GLY A 36 -17.30 -14.88 1.92
N ASP A 37 -18.27 -14.35 1.18
CA ASP A 37 -18.04 -13.17 0.36
C ASP A 37 -17.81 -11.98 1.29
N GLN A 38 -16.58 -11.47 1.30
CA GLN A 38 -16.22 -10.31 2.10
C GLN A 38 -16.42 -9.07 1.24
N ASP A 39 -17.07 -8.05 1.79
CA ASP A 39 -17.29 -6.80 1.06
C ASP A 39 -15.94 -6.16 0.68
N PRO A 40 -15.59 -6.10 -0.61
CA PRO A 40 -14.33 -5.55 -1.07
C PRO A 40 -14.18 -4.07 -0.73
N ILE A 41 -15.29 -3.31 -0.60
CA ILE A 41 -15.29 -1.91 -0.19
C ILE A 41 -14.84 -1.78 1.26
N HIS A 42 -15.36 -2.63 2.16
CA HIS A 42 -14.96 -2.63 3.56
C HIS A 42 -13.52 -3.09 3.75
N ASN A 43 -13.08 -4.08 2.98
CA ASN A 43 -11.68 -4.52 3.00
C ASN A 43 -10.74 -3.41 2.51
N GLY A 44 -11.10 -2.71 1.43
CA GLY A 44 -10.34 -1.57 0.92
C GLY A 44 -10.19 -0.47 1.98
N LYS A 45 -11.27 -0.12 2.69
CA LYS A 45 -11.21 0.85 3.81
C LYS A 45 -10.27 0.39 4.92
N LYS A 46 -10.30 -0.91 5.29
CA LYS A 46 -9.41 -1.46 6.31
C LYS A 46 -7.94 -1.42 5.91
N MET A 47 -7.62 -1.54 4.61
CA MET A 47 -6.23 -1.52 4.13
C MET A 47 -5.48 -0.27 4.58
N ILE A 48 -6.13 0.89 4.58
CA ILE A 48 -5.48 2.17 4.91
C ILE A 48 -5.57 2.57 6.38
N ASN A 49 -6.10 1.72 7.26
CA ASN A 49 -6.13 1.96 8.71
C ASN A 49 -4.74 2.14 9.35
N PRO A 50 -3.66 1.47 8.89
CA PRO A 50 -2.32 1.73 9.41
C PRO A 50 -1.93 3.21 9.32
N LEU A 51 -2.35 3.91 8.26
CA LEU A 51 -2.07 5.34 8.07
C LEU A 51 -2.71 6.25 9.14
N ASP A 52 -3.66 5.77 9.95
CA ASP A 52 -4.18 6.54 11.09
C ASP A 52 -3.20 6.56 12.28
N ARG A 53 -2.12 5.78 12.24
CA ARG A 53 -1.09 5.70 13.28
C ARG A 53 0.29 5.79 12.64
N SER A 54 1.09 6.77 13.03
CA SER A 54 2.47 6.92 12.54
C SER A 54 3.37 5.72 12.84
N SER A 55 3.04 4.92 13.86
CA SER A 55 3.79 3.71 14.22
C SER A 55 3.45 2.46 13.40
N HIS A 56 2.42 2.51 12.54
CA HIS A 56 1.97 1.36 11.76
C HIS A 56 2.10 1.68 10.27
N PRO A 57 3.21 1.29 9.62
CA PRO A 57 3.35 1.52 8.19
C PRO A 57 2.32 0.69 7.41
N LEU A 58 1.74 1.32 6.39
CA LEU A 58 1.03 0.63 5.33
C LEU A 58 2.07 -0.04 4.42
N VAL A 59 1.96 -1.37 4.28
CA VAL A 59 2.84 -2.14 3.40
C VAL A 59 2.13 -2.36 2.06
N LEU A 60 2.69 -1.80 0.99
CA LEU A 60 2.23 -1.94 -0.40
C LEU A 60 3.32 -2.60 -1.23
N GLY A 61 3.31 -3.94 -1.30
CA GLY A 61 4.42 -4.69 -1.89
C GLY A 61 5.71 -4.43 -1.10
N ASP A 62 6.74 -3.95 -1.78
CA ASP A 62 8.04 -3.60 -1.17
C ASP A 62 8.05 -2.21 -0.51
N PHE A 63 6.95 -1.45 -0.61
CA PHE A 63 6.89 -0.09 -0.10
C PHE A 63 6.26 -0.01 1.29
N HIS A 64 6.92 0.69 2.22
CA HIS A 64 6.40 0.98 3.55
C HIS A 64 6.00 2.47 3.65
N ALA A 65 4.71 2.74 3.70
CA ALA A 65 4.14 4.09 3.73
C ALA A 65 3.60 4.47 5.11
N CYS A 66 3.94 5.64 5.62
CA CYS A 66 3.10 6.35 6.60
C CYS A 66 2.32 7.47 5.91
N LEU A 67 1.44 8.14 6.63
CA LEU A 67 0.61 9.21 6.05
C LEU A 67 1.46 10.36 5.52
N GLU A 68 2.59 10.63 6.17
CA GLU A 68 3.57 11.64 5.79
C GLU A 68 4.17 11.33 4.41
N HIS A 69 4.45 10.06 4.09
CA HIS A 69 4.90 9.68 2.74
C HIS A 69 3.83 9.97 1.68
N VAL A 70 2.56 9.71 1.99
CA VAL A 70 1.44 10.04 1.09
C VAL A 70 1.30 11.57 0.91
N GLN A 71 1.50 12.35 1.98
CA GLN A 71 1.56 13.82 1.91
C GLN A 71 2.73 14.32 1.06
N LEU A 72 3.88 13.66 1.12
CA LEU A 72 5.06 13.95 0.31
C LEU A 72 4.86 13.59 -1.15
N VAL A 73 3.94 12.70 -1.51
CA VAL A 73 3.53 12.50 -2.91
C VAL A 73 2.61 13.62 -3.39
N TYR A 74 1.68 14.06 -2.54
CA TYR A 74 0.67 15.04 -2.93
C TYR A 74 1.24 16.44 -3.25
N LYS A 75 2.32 16.85 -2.57
CA LYS A 75 2.88 18.21 -2.73
C LYS A 75 3.70 18.44 -3.99
N PRO A 76 4.68 17.57 -4.35
CA PRO A 76 5.61 17.82 -5.45
C PRO A 76 5.14 17.24 -6.80
N TYR A 77 4.24 16.26 -6.81
CA TYR A 77 3.73 15.66 -8.05
C TYR A 77 2.35 16.24 -8.38
N SER A 78 2.01 16.32 -9.67
CA SER A 78 0.69 16.79 -10.11
C SER A 78 -0.39 15.72 -9.86
N HIS A 79 -1.65 16.16 -9.85
CA HIS A 79 -2.81 15.27 -9.77
C HIS A 79 -2.81 14.19 -10.85
N ASP A 80 -2.42 14.51 -12.08
CA ASP A 80 -2.36 13.54 -13.17
C ASP A 80 -1.38 12.38 -12.90
N ASN A 81 -0.32 12.65 -12.15
CA ASN A 81 0.70 11.68 -11.78
C ASN A 81 0.22 10.74 -10.68
N HIS A 82 -0.40 11.26 -9.61
CA HIS A 82 -0.73 10.48 -8.41
C HIS A 82 -2.22 10.14 -8.25
N GLY A 83 -3.14 10.90 -8.85
CA GLY A 83 -4.59 10.73 -8.75
C GLY A 83 -5.24 11.06 -7.39
N LEU A 84 -4.47 11.28 -6.33
CA LEU A 84 -4.93 11.68 -4.99
C LEU A 84 -5.66 13.03 -4.95
N ASN A 85 -6.76 13.09 -4.20
CA ASN A 85 -7.40 14.33 -3.79
C ASN A 85 -6.89 14.78 -2.41
N ILE A 86 -7.06 16.07 -2.09
CA ILE A 86 -6.66 16.61 -0.79
C ILE A 86 -7.32 15.87 0.38
N ASP A 87 -8.58 15.44 0.22
CA ASP A 87 -9.32 14.76 1.28
C ASP A 87 -8.85 13.31 1.51
N ASP A 88 -8.21 12.69 0.52
CA ASP A 88 -7.61 11.35 0.67
C ASP A 88 -6.39 11.44 1.60
N VAL A 89 -5.61 12.51 1.46
CA VAL A 89 -4.41 12.81 2.25
C VAL A 89 -4.76 13.29 3.65
N MET A 90 -5.76 14.16 3.75
CA MET A 90 -6.22 14.70 5.03
C MET A 90 -7.11 13.70 5.80
N ARG A 91 -7.57 12.62 5.14
CA ARG A 91 -8.44 11.58 5.69
C ARG A 91 -9.67 12.13 6.42
N ARG A 92 -10.25 13.23 5.93
CA ARG A 92 -11.40 13.91 6.58
C ARG A 92 -12.67 13.08 6.59
N ASP A 93 -12.89 12.34 5.50
CA ASP A 93 -14.03 11.43 5.38
C ASP A 93 -13.53 9.98 5.38
N ARG A 94 -13.78 9.28 6.49
CA ARG A 94 -13.44 7.85 6.66
C ARG A 94 -14.45 6.91 6.00
N GLN A 95 -15.59 7.42 5.55
CA GLN A 95 -16.60 6.65 4.82
C GLN A 95 -16.39 6.69 3.30
N ASN A 96 -15.55 7.61 2.82
CA ASN A 96 -15.13 7.65 1.41
C ASN A 96 -14.34 6.37 1.06
N TRP A 97 -15.01 5.47 0.33
CA TRP A 97 -14.43 4.20 -0.10
C TRP A 97 -13.40 4.35 -1.23
N ALA A 98 -13.48 5.44 -2.01
CA ALA A 98 -12.63 5.63 -3.17
C ALA A 98 -11.24 6.15 -2.79
N GLY A 99 -11.12 6.88 -1.68
CA GLY A 99 -9.84 7.36 -1.15
C GLY A 99 -8.81 6.25 -0.89
N PRO A 100 -9.17 5.16 -0.18
CA PRO A 100 -8.30 4.00 -0.01
C PRO A 100 -7.78 3.41 -1.32
N GLN A 101 -8.64 3.31 -2.33
CA GLN A 101 -8.27 2.75 -3.63
C GLN A 101 -7.26 3.66 -4.36
N ARG A 102 -7.43 4.98 -4.27
CA ARG A 102 -6.48 5.94 -4.84
C ARG A 102 -5.13 5.91 -4.12
N ILE A 103 -5.12 5.87 -2.79
CA ILE A 103 -3.90 5.75 -1.98
C ILE A 103 -3.12 4.49 -2.33
N CYS A 104 -3.79 3.36 -2.46
CA CYS A 104 -3.14 2.09 -2.80
C CYS A 104 -2.89 1.92 -4.31
N SER A 105 -3.17 2.93 -5.14
CA SER A 105 -3.03 2.82 -6.58
C SER A 105 -1.57 2.73 -7.01
N ARG A 106 -1.34 2.06 -8.15
CA ARG A 106 0.00 1.92 -8.74
C ARG A 106 0.68 3.26 -9.02
N LYS A 107 -0.10 4.27 -9.43
CA LYS A 107 0.38 5.65 -9.65
C LYS A 107 1.01 6.27 -8.40
N VAL A 108 0.37 6.07 -7.25
CA VAL A 108 0.91 6.55 -5.97
C VAL A 108 2.17 5.76 -5.59
N GLN A 109 2.17 4.44 -5.78
CA GLN A 109 3.36 3.61 -5.56
C GLN A 109 4.55 4.04 -6.43
N GLU A 110 4.32 4.34 -7.71
CA GLU A 110 5.35 4.85 -8.62
C GLU A 110 5.92 6.21 -8.14
N CYS A 111 5.06 7.11 -7.66
CA CYS A 111 5.53 8.38 -7.08
C CYS A 111 6.32 8.17 -5.78
N LEU A 112 5.92 7.20 -4.95
CA LEU A 112 6.63 6.85 -3.72
C LEU A 112 8.02 6.26 -4.01
N MET A 113 8.14 5.43 -5.04
CA MET A 113 9.44 4.91 -5.50
C MET A 113 10.37 6.03 -5.99
N LEU A 114 9.83 7.03 -6.71
CA LEU A 114 10.60 8.19 -7.15
C LEU A 114 11.07 9.08 -5.99
N LEU A 115 10.38 9.07 -4.85
CA LEU A 115 10.83 9.77 -3.65
C LEU A 115 12.01 9.03 -3.00
N GLN A 116 11.91 7.70 -2.85
CA GLN A 116 13.01 6.89 -2.33
C GLN A 116 14.28 7.01 -3.17
N SER A 117 14.17 6.91 -4.50
CA SER A 117 15.35 7.02 -5.37
C SER A 117 16.06 8.37 -5.24
N ARG A 118 15.32 9.44 -4.97
CA ARG A 118 15.89 10.78 -4.73
C ARG A 118 16.57 10.90 -3.38
N GLU A 119 16.04 10.24 -2.35
CA GLU A 119 16.68 10.18 -1.03
C GLU A 119 17.98 9.39 -1.09
N ASP A 120 17.99 8.26 -1.79
CA ASP A 120 19.19 7.44 -1.98
C ASP A 120 20.27 8.23 -2.75
N GLU A 121 19.93 8.90 -3.86
CA GLU A 121 20.86 9.78 -4.59
C GLU A 121 21.42 10.92 -3.71
N HIS A 122 20.59 11.52 -2.86
CA HIS A 122 21.05 12.59 -1.97
C HIS A 122 21.95 12.04 -0.86
N HIS A 123 21.66 10.86 -0.34
CA HIS A 123 22.49 10.19 0.65
C HIS A 123 23.86 9.84 0.09
N GLU A 124 23.90 9.24 -1.10
CA GLU A 124 25.16 8.93 -1.82
C GLU A 124 25.99 10.20 -2.07
N ARG A 125 25.36 11.28 -2.58
CA ARG A 125 26.07 12.56 -2.78
C ARG A 125 26.60 13.17 -1.48
N THR A 126 25.89 12.99 -0.37
CA THR A 126 26.34 13.49 0.94
C THR A 126 27.57 12.70 1.41
N LEU A 127 27.56 11.37 1.25
CA LEU A 127 28.70 10.52 1.58
C LEU A 127 29.91 10.82 0.68
N ASP A 128 29.69 11.07 -0.61
CA ASP A 128 30.75 11.46 -1.54
C ASP A 128 31.41 12.79 -1.13
N ILE A 129 30.61 13.81 -0.80
CA ILE A 129 31.12 15.10 -0.30
C ILE A 129 31.91 14.92 1.00
N MET A 130 31.41 14.12 1.94
CA MET A 130 32.12 13.84 3.19
C MET A 130 33.45 13.12 2.94
N SER A 131 33.50 12.16 2.00
CA SER A 131 34.73 11.45 1.63
C SER A 131 35.78 12.35 0.97
N LEU A 132 35.33 13.35 0.18
CA LEU A 132 36.18 14.36 -0.44
C LEU A 132 36.70 15.38 0.58
N CYS A 133 35.92 15.68 1.62
CA CYS A 133 36.36 16.54 2.72
C CYS A 133 37.38 15.84 3.64
N ASP A 134 37.26 14.54 3.87
CA ASP A 134 38.25 13.77 4.66
C ASP A 134 39.63 13.67 3.97
N THR A 135 39.69 13.82 2.64
CA THR A 135 40.96 13.88 1.90
C THR A 135 41.65 15.25 1.99
N SER A 136 40.99 16.28 2.53
CA SER A 136 41.54 17.65 2.67
C SER A 136 42.10 18.00 4.06
N LEU A 137 42.08 17.06 5.02
CA LEU A 137 42.61 17.23 6.39
C LEU A 137 44.08 16.82 6.56
N GLN A 138 44.79 16.50 5.49
CA GLN A 138 46.25 16.45 5.49
C GLN A 138 46.76 17.72 4.83
N ILE A 139 47.74 18.39 5.45
CA ILE A 139 48.43 19.64 5.06
C ILE A 139 47.97 20.88 5.86
N PHE A 140 48.35 20.90 7.14
CA PHE A 140 49.00 22.08 7.71
C PHE A 140 50.21 21.59 8.53
N PRO A 141 51.44 21.67 7.99
CA PRO A 141 52.63 21.43 8.80
C PRO A 141 52.78 22.59 9.81
N LYS A 142 53.07 22.25 11.06
CA LYS A 142 53.55 23.20 12.07
C LYS A 142 54.98 23.63 11.76
#